data_AF-A0A6D2I9D6-F1
#
_entry.id   AF-A0A6D2I9D6-F1
#
_cell.length_a   1.000
_cell.length_b   1.000
_cell.length_c   1.000
_cell.angle_alpha   90.00
_cell.angle_beta   90.00
_cell.angle_gamma   90.00
#
_symmetry.space_group_name_H-M   'P 1'
#
loop_
_entity.id
_entity.type
_entity.pdbx_description
1 polymer ?
#
loop_
_entity_poly.entity_id
_entity_poly.type
_entity_poly.pdbx_seq_one_letter_code
_entity_poly.pdbx_strand_id
1 'polypeptide(L)'
;MNKVSQWVDKKVGYIHNLEKNLATLEANMADLKAKRNDLLRKATREEEDRGRQKLEEFQVWHSKVEFLENRVDGLLDARGVQLQRLCLCGFCSKSLRSSYRYGKKVFLSLTEVEELRVENLERFLGKLKHPRWRKYKFNR
;
A
#
# COMPACT_ATOMS: atom_id res chain seq x y z
N MET A 1 1.69 30.71 -14.30
CA MET A 1 2.08 29.29 -14.54
C MET A 1 1.01 28.64 -15.42
N ASN A 2 1.40 27.94 -16.49
CA ASN A 2 0.45 27.36 -17.46
C ASN A 2 0.08 25.90 -17.09
N LYS A 3 -1.02 25.38 -17.66
CA LYS A 3 -1.49 24.00 -17.45
C LYS A 3 -0.52 22.91 -17.95
N VAL A 4 0.29 23.22 -18.96
CA VAL A 4 1.32 22.33 -19.52
C VAL A 4 2.46 22.12 -18.53
N SER A 5 2.92 23.16 -17.84
CA SER A 5 3.97 23.09 -16.82
C SER A 5 3.56 22.17 -15.66
N GLN A 6 2.36 22.34 -15.10
CA GLN A 6 1.84 21.44 -14.06
C GLN A 6 1.75 19.98 -14.51
N TRP A 7 1.37 19.73 -15.76
CA TRP A 7 1.28 18.38 -16.30
C TRP A 7 2.67 17.75 -16.40
N VAL A 8 3.67 18.50 -16.88
CA VAL A 8 5.07 18.07 -16.96
C VAL A 8 5.63 17.80 -15.56
N ASP A 9 5.40 18.69 -14.59
CA ASP A 9 5.87 18.54 -13.20
C ASP A 9 5.32 17.25 -12.56
N LYS A 10 4.03 16.95 -12.76
CA LYS A 10 3.41 15.72 -12.28
C LYS A 10 4.01 14.46 -12.94
N LYS A 11 4.41 14.54 -14.21
CA LYS A 11 5.01 13.41 -14.94
C LYS A 11 6.45 13.16 -14.53
N VAL A 12 7.23 14.23 -14.37
CA VAL A 12 8.59 14.19 -13.86
C VAL A 12 8.60 13.68 -12.41
N GLY A 13 7.62 14.09 -11.60
CA GLY A 13 7.49 13.63 -10.21
C GLY A 13 7.38 12.12 -10.05
N TYR A 14 6.74 11.40 -10.98
CA TYR A 14 6.68 9.92 -10.92
C TYR A 14 8.01 9.23 -11.18
N ILE A 15 8.88 9.85 -11.97
CA ILE A 15 10.20 9.32 -12.27
C ILE A 15 11.18 9.71 -11.17
N HIS A 16 11.20 10.99 -10.79
CA HIS A 16 12.12 11.52 -9.79
C HIS A 16 11.91 10.87 -8.41
N ASN A 17 10.66 10.61 -8.02
CA ASN A 17 10.35 9.97 -6.74
C ASN A 17 10.30 8.44 -6.82
N LEU A 18 10.70 7.83 -7.94
CA LEU A 18 10.45 6.40 -8.16
C LEU A 18 11.10 5.52 -7.10
N GLU A 19 12.40 5.71 -6.82
CA GLU A 19 13.13 4.92 -5.83
C GLU A 19 12.53 5.07 -4.44
N LYS A 20 12.23 6.31 -4.04
CA LYS A 20 11.58 6.61 -2.76
C LYS A 20 10.20 5.95 -2.67
N ASN A 21 9.38 6.07 -3.72
CA ASN A 21 8.04 5.49 -3.75
C ASN A 21 8.09 3.95 -3.70
N LEU A 22 9.07 3.32 -4.34
CA LEU A 22 9.29 1.87 -4.27
C LEU A 22 9.64 1.41 -2.85
N ALA A 23 10.58 2.10 -2.20
CA ALA A 23 10.95 1.79 -0.82
C ALA A 23 9.77 1.97 0.14
N THR A 24 9.00 3.06 0.01
CA THR A 24 7.79 3.28 0.82
C THR A 24 6.72 2.24 0.51
N LEU A 25 6.52 1.86 -0.75
CA LEU A 25 5.54 0.85 -1.15
C LEU A 25 5.85 -0.52 -0.54
N GLU A 26 7.12 -0.94 -0.61
CA GLU A 26 7.61 -2.19 -0.02
C GLU A 26 7.37 -2.22 1.50
N ALA A 27 7.76 -1.15 2.21
CA ALA A 27 7.56 -1.03 3.65
C ALA A 27 6.07 -1.04 4.03
N ASN A 28 5.26 -0.24 3.35
CA ASN A 28 3.83 -0.14 3.64
C ASN A 28 3.09 -1.47 3.36
N MET A 29 3.51 -2.20 2.34
CA MET A 29 2.93 -3.51 2.03
C MET A 29 3.34 -4.56 3.07
N ALA A 30 4.59 -4.56 3.53
CA ALA A 30 5.05 -5.43 4.61
C ALA A 30 4.23 -5.21 5.90
N ASP A 31 3.98 -3.94 6.26
CA ASP A 31 3.12 -3.57 7.39
C ASP A 31 1.69 -4.11 7.23
N LEU A 32 1.10 -4.00 6.04
CA LEU A 32 -0.24 -4.53 5.76
C LEU A 32 -0.29 -6.06 5.89
N LYS A 33 0.71 -6.77 5.36
CA LYS A 33 0.82 -8.23 5.49
C LYS A 33 0.92 -8.65 6.96
N ALA A 34 1.77 -7.98 7.75
CA ALA A 34 1.90 -8.24 9.19
C ALA A 34 0.56 -8.06 9.92
N LYS A 35 -0.13 -6.94 9.66
CA LYS A 35 -1.45 -6.67 10.26
C LYS A 35 -2.52 -7.67 9.84
N ARG A 36 -2.55 -8.09 8.58
CA ARG A 36 -3.45 -9.15 8.10
C ARG A 36 -3.26 -10.43 8.92
N ASN A 37 -2.01 -10.83 9.10
CA ASN A 37 -1.68 -12.04 9.85
C ASN A 37 -2.07 -11.93 11.33
N ASP A 38 -1.89 -10.76 11.95
CA ASP A 38 -2.33 -10.51 13.32
C ASP A 38 -3.85 -10.53 13.48
N LEU A 39 -4.58 -9.95 12.52
CA LEU A 39 -6.04 -9.98 12.52
C LEU A 39 -6.57 -11.40 12.31
N LEU A 40 -5.95 -12.18 11.41
CA LEU A 40 -6.30 -13.58 11.19
C LEU A 40 -6.11 -14.40 12.48
N ARG A 41 -4.96 -14.24 13.15
CA ARG A 41 -4.69 -14.89 14.45
C ARG A 41 -5.70 -14.50 15.53
N LYS A 42 -6.15 -13.24 15.54
CA LYS A 42 -7.18 -12.77 16.48
C LYS A 42 -8.55 -13.33 16.14
N ALA A 43 -8.92 -13.39 14.86
CA ALA A 43 -10.19 -13.95 14.39
C ALA A 43 -10.31 -15.41 14.85
N THR A 44 -9.30 -16.24 14.61
CA THR A 44 -9.26 -17.65 15.03
C THR A 44 -9.39 -17.86 16.54
N ARG A 45 -9.02 -16.86 17.36
CA ARG A 45 -9.15 -16.90 18.83
C ARG A 45 -10.47 -16.34 19.36
N GLU A 46 -11.13 -15.46 18.61
CA GLU A 46 -12.39 -14.79 18.99
C GLU A 46 -13.63 -15.42 18.33
N GLU A 47 -13.46 -16.51 17.58
CA GLU A 47 -14.47 -17.17 16.72
C GLU A 47 -15.73 -17.64 17.47
N GLU A 48 -15.76 -17.62 18.80
CA GLU A 48 -16.88 -18.13 19.60
C GLU A 48 -18.10 -17.18 19.73
N ASP A 49 -18.02 -15.88 19.41
CA ASP A 49 -19.08 -14.97 19.92
C ASP A 49 -19.53 -13.76 19.05
N ARG A 50 -19.07 -13.57 17.79
CA ARG A 50 -19.16 -12.21 17.15
C ARG A 50 -19.68 -12.05 15.70
N GLY A 51 -20.38 -13.03 15.13
CA GLY A 51 -21.35 -12.81 14.04
C GLY A 51 -20.80 -12.69 12.60
N ARG A 52 -21.63 -13.14 11.63
CA ARG A 52 -21.32 -13.28 10.19
C ARG A 52 -20.86 -12.00 9.50
N GLN A 53 -21.44 -10.84 9.85
CA GLN A 53 -21.15 -9.58 9.18
C GLN A 53 -19.70 -9.11 9.39
N LYS A 54 -19.11 -9.34 10.57
CA LYS A 54 -17.72 -8.98 10.86
C LYS A 54 -16.74 -9.85 10.06
N LEU A 55 -17.13 -11.11 9.80
CA LEU A 55 -16.35 -12.05 9.00
C LEU A 55 -16.39 -11.66 7.51
N GLU A 56 -17.57 -11.30 6.98
CA GLU A 56 -17.72 -10.81 5.60
C GLU A 56 -16.91 -9.53 5.34
N GLU A 57 -16.96 -8.55 6.26
CA GLU A 57 -16.14 -7.33 6.16
C GLU A 57 -14.63 -7.64 6.16
N PHE A 58 -14.20 -8.57 7.02
CA PHE A 58 -12.81 -9.01 7.09
C PHE A 58 -12.38 -9.73 5.81
N GLN A 59 -13.21 -10.60 5.25
CA GLN A 59 -12.94 -11.29 4.00
C GLN A 59 -12.78 -10.32 2.83
N VAL A 60 -13.67 -9.32 2.71
CA VAL A 60 -13.56 -8.29 1.66
C VAL A 60 -12.25 -7.52 1.81
N TRP A 61 -11.89 -7.12 3.02
CA TRP A 61 -10.61 -6.44 3.27
C TRP A 61 -9.41 -7.34 2.96
N HIS A 62 -9.47 -8.61 3.36
CA HIS A 62 -8.43 -9.61 3.11
C HIS A 62 -8.16 -9.78 1.61
N SER A 63 -9.21 -9.95 0.81
CA SER A 63 -9.09 -10.08 -0.64
C SER A 63 -8.48 -8.83 -1.30
N LYS A 64 -8.78 -7.62 -0.78
CA LYS A 64 -8.13 -6.38 -1.24
C LYS A 64 -6.62 -6.41 -0.94
N VAL A 65 -6.21 -6.85 0.26
CA VAL A 65 -4.80 -6.97 0.64
C VAL A 65 -4.08 -7.97 -0.27
N GLU A 66 -4.66 -9.13 -0.54
CA GLU A 66 -4.08 -10.15 -1.45
C GLU A 66 -3.96 -9.65 -2.89
N PHE A 67 -4.96 -8.93 -3.39
CA PHE A 67 -4.89 -8.30 -4.70
C PHE A 67 -3.74 -7.30 -4.80
N LEU A 68 -3.58 -6.45 -3.77
CA LEU A 68 -2.49 -5.47 -3.71
C LEU A 68 -1.13 -6.14 -3.56
N GLU A 69 -1.02 -7.19 -2.76
CA GLU A 69 0.17 -8.01 -2.60
C GLU A 69 0.70 -8.48 -3.95
N ASN A 70 -0.12 -9.20 -4.72
CA ASN A 70 0.26 -9.70 -6.05
C ASN A 70 0.69 -8.59 -7.01
N ARG A 71 0.02 -7.43 -6.95
CA ARG A 71 0.34 -6.28 -7.79
C ARG A 71 1.65 -5.61 -7.38
N VAL A 72 1.92 -5.50 -6.08
CA VAL A 72 3.14 -4.90 -5.53
C VAL A 72 4.33 -5.81 -5.80
N ASP A 73 4.19 -7.11 -5.60
CA ASP A 73 5.26 -8.08 -5.85
C ASP A 73 5.72 -7.99 -7.32
N GLY A 74 4.79 -7.97 -8.28
CA GLY A 74 5.13 -7.77 -9.71
C GLY A 74 5.76 -6.40 -10.04
N LEU A 75 5.50 -5.36 -9.24
CA LEU A 75 6.20 -4.08 -9.38
C LEU A 75 7.63 -4.15 -8.83
N LEU A 76 7.84 -4.82 -7.70
CA LEU A 76 9.14 -5.00 -7.07
C LEU A 76 10.05 -5.92 -7.89
N ASP A 77 9.51 -6.99 -8.49
CA ASP A 77 10.25 -7.86 -9.41
C ASP A 77 10.82 -7.08 -10.61
N ALA A 78 10.05 -6.10 -11.10
CA ALA A 78 10.47 -5.25 -12.21
C ALA A 78 11.45 -4.14 -11.80
N ARG A 79 11.71 -3.92 -10.50
CA ARG A 79 12.49 -2.79 -9.97
C ARG A 79 13.86 -2.65 -10.61
N GLY A 80 14.65 -3.73 -10.61
CA GLY A 80 16.03 -3.69 -11.10
C GLY A 80 16.12 -3.24 -12.56
N VAL A 81 15.28 -3.82 -13.43
CA VAL A 81 15.24 -3.47 -14.86
C VAL A 81 14.80 -2.03 -15.08
N GLN A 82 13.86 -1.52 -14.29
CA GLN A 82 13.34 -0.15 -14.45
C GLN A 82 14.29 0.91 -13.91
N LEU A 83 15.01 0.63 -12.81
CA LEU A 83 16.05 1.51 -12.29
C LEU A 83 17.27 1.56 -13.22
N GLN A 84 17.69 0.42 -13.78
CA GLN A 84 18.76 0.40 -14.78
C GLN A 84 18.43 1.25 -16.01
N ARG A 85 17.17 1.24 -16.47
CA ARG A 85 16.69 2.08 -17.58
C ARG A 85 16.74 3.59 -17.26
N LEU A 86 16.75 3.98 -15.99
CA LEU A 86 16.95 5.37 -15.57
C LEU A 86 18.43 5.76 -15.57
N CYS A 87 19.33 4.87 -15.12
CA CYS A 87 20.77 5.12 -15.03
C CYS A 87 21.46 5.24 -16.40
N LEU A 88 20.93 4.59 -17.45
CA LEU A 88 21.45 4.73 -18.83
C LEU A 88 20.98 6.06 -19.46
N CYS A 89 21.58 7.16 -19.01
CA CYS A 89 21.50 8.52 -19.58
C CYS A 89 20.12 9.00 -20.07
N GLY A 90 19.01 8.67 -19.40
CA GLY A 90 17.76 9.43 -19.26
C GLY A 90 17.01 10.04 -20.47
N PHE A 91 17.55 10.02 -21.70
CA PHE A 91 17.15 10.89 -22.81
C PHE A 91 16.81 10.13 -24.11
N CYS A 92 16.64 8.80 -24.05
CA CYS A 92 15.97 8.06 -25.12
C CYS A 92 14.44 8.10 -24.88
N SER A 93 13.65 8.62 -25.83
CA SER A 93 12.19 8.82 -25.67
C SER A 93 11.41 7.56 -25.24
N LYS A 94 11.87 6.38 -25.69
CA LYS A 94 11.28 5.07 -25.33
C LYS A 94 11.54 4.66 -23.88
N SER A 95 12.72 4.94 -23.33
CA SER A 95 13.02 4.66 -21.92
C SER A 95 12.25 5.62 -21.02
N LEU A 96 12.22 6.92 -21.35
CA LEU A 96 11.47 7.92 -20.59
C LEU A 96 9.96 7.59 -20.51
N ARG A 97 9.32 7.22 -21.63
CA ARG A 97 7.89 6.83 -21.64
C ARG A 97 7.62 5.57 -20.83
N SER A 98 8.58 4.65 -20.77
CA SER A 98 8.46 3.40 -20.02
C SER A 98 8.65 3.65 -18.52
N SER A 99 9.67 4.43 -18.14
CA SER A 99 9.91 4.86 -16.77
C SER A 99 8.74 5.68 -16.22
N TYR A 100 8.17 6.60 -17.01
CA TYR A 100 6.95 7.32 -16.64
C TYR A 100 5.79 6.36 -16.34
N ARG A 101 5.54 5.38 -17.24
CA ARG A 101 4.44 4.42 -17.08
C ARG A 101 4.63 3.58 -15.83
N TYR A 102 5.85 3.11 -15.59
CA TYR A 102 6.18 2.34 -14.41
C TYR A 102 6.05 3.18 -13.13
N GLY A 103 6.64 4.37 -13.09
CA GLY A 103 6.54 5.25 -11.92
C GLY A 103 5.11 5.68 -11.60
N LYS A 104 4.26 5.87 -12.63
CA LYS A 104 2.82 6.09 -12.42
C LYS A 104 2.16 4.89 -11.75
N LYS A 105 2.48 3.66 -12.17
CA LYS A 105 1.94 2.44 -11.54
C LYS A 105 2.37 2.31 -10.08
N VAL A 106 3.66 2.55 -9.79
CA VAL A 106 4.19 2.56 -8.42
C VAL A 106 3.46 3.58 -7.56
N PHE A 107 3.31 4.82 -8.04
CA PHE A 107 2.61 5.87 -7.31
C PHE A 107 1.15 5.50 -7.00
N LEU A 108 0.39 5.01 -8.00
CA LEU A 108 -1.00 4.60 -7.80
C LEU A 108 -1.12 3.44 -6.80
N SER A 109 -0.25 2.43 -6.92
CA SER A 109 -0.22 1.33 -5.96
C SER A 109 0.10 1.80 -4.55
N LEU A 110 1.01 2.78 -4.41
CA LEU A 110 1.36 3.37 -3.12
C LEU A 110 0.16 4.08 -2.49
N THR A 111 -0.56 4.90 -3.27
CA THR A 111 -1.77 5.58 -2.81
C THR A 111 -2.83 4.58 -2.33
N GLU A 112 -3.11 3.53 -3.12
CA GLU A 112 -4.10 2.51 -2.71
C GLU A 112 -3.68 1.74 -1.45
N VAL A 113 -2.39 1.42 -1.30
CA VAL A 113 -1.85 0.79 -0.09
C VAL A 113 -1.96 1.71 1.12
N GLU A 114 -1.68 3.01 0.96
CA GLU A 114 -1.82 4.00 2.04
C GLU A 114 -3.28 4.20 2.46
N GLU A 115 -4.20 4.30 1.50
CA GLU A 115 -5.64 4.37 1.75
C GLU A 115 -6.12 3.14 2.54
N LEU A 116 -5.72 1.94 2.14
CA LEU A 116 -6.10 0.71 2.84
C LEU A 116 -5.49 0.63 4.25
N ARG A 117 -4.30 1.20 4.47
CA ARG A 117 -3.68 1.33 5.81
C ARG A 117 -4.49 2.26 6.70
N VAL A 118 -4.99 3.38 6.16
CA VAL A 118 -5.84 4.34 6.89
C VAL A 118 -7.22 3.73 7.19
N GLU A 119 -7.88 3.12 6.19
CA GLU A 119 -9.16 2.41 6.37
C GLU A 119 -9.05 1.38 7.51
N ASN A 120 -7.95 0.61 7.54
CA ASN A 120 -7.68 -0.35 8.60
C ASN A 120 -7.56 0.31 9.99
N LEU A 121 -6.81 1.41 10.12
CA LEU A 121 -6.63 2.12 11.39
C LEU A 121 -7.97 2.60 11.96
N GLU A 122 -8.83 3.20 11.15
CA GLU A 122 -10.12 3.71 11.61
C GLU A 122 -11.09 2.57 11.96
N ARG A 123 -11.13 1.52 11.13
CA ARG A 123 -12.15 0.46 11.18
C ARG A 123 -11.88 -0.60 12.25
N PHE A 124 -10.61 -0.90 12.55
CA PHE A 124 -10.24 -1.89 13.57
C PHE A 124 -9.78 -1.29 14.91
N LEU A 125 -9.14 -0.11 14.94
CA LEU A 125 -8.80 0.56 16.21
C LEU A 125 -9.99 1.31 16.81
N GLY A 126 -10.95 1.77 16.00
CA GLY A 126 -12.22 2.31 16.49
C GLY A 126 -12.99 1.32 17.37
N LYS A 127 -12.89 0.02 17.06
CA LYS A 127 -13.54 -1.08 17.83
C LYS A 127 -12.80 -1.44 19.13
N LEU A 128 -11.53 -1.02 19.32
CA LEU A 128 -10.80 -1.15 20.60
C LEU A 128 -11.19 -0.10 21.64
N LYS A 129 -11.91 0.97 21.26
CA LYS A 129 -12.45 1.97 22.21
C LYS A 129 -13.73 1.53 22.93
N HIS A 130 -14.24 0.33 22.63
CA HIS A 130 -15.38 -0.25 23.33
C HIS A 130 -15.05 -0.39 24.84
N PRO A 131 -15.95 0.01 25.78
CA PRO A 131 -15.65 0.11 27.21
C PRO A 131 -15.04 -1.14 27.86
N ARG A 132 -15.32 -2.31 27.28
CA ARG A 132 -14.84 -3.62 27.74
C ARG A 132 -13.33 -3.86 27.56
N TRP A 133 -12.61 -3.04 26.78
CA TRP A 133 -11.16 -3.16 26.53
C TRP A 133 -10.32 -2.04 27.17
N ARG A 134 -10.93 -1.16 27.99
CA ARG A 134 -10.18 -0.13 28.75
C ARG A 134 -9.19 -0.68 29.76
N LYS A 135 -9.22 -1.98 30.08
CA LYS A 135 -8.35 -2.58 31.10
C LYS A 135 -6.91 -2.83 30.63
N TYR A 136 -6.61 -2.62 29.35
CA TYR A 136 -5.26 -2.85 28.79
C TYR A 136 -4.57 -1.57 28.29
N LYS A 137 -5.12 -0.39 28.59
CA LYS A 137 -4.40 0.87 28.44
C LYS A 137 -3.87 1.29 29.80
N PHE A 138 -2.54 1.31 29.92
CA PHE A 138 -1.71 1.58 31.10
C PHE A 138 -1.48 0.39 32.05
N ASN A 139 -0.52 -0.47 31.69
CA ASN A 139 0.57 -0.81 32.62
C ASN A 139 1.78 -1.38 31.86
N ARG A 140 2.64 -0.48 31.38
CA ARG A 140 4.09 -0.41 31.63
C ARG A 140 4.74 0.48 30.57
#